data_AF-Q11IS0-F1
#
_entry.id   AF-Q11IS0-F1
#
_cell.length_a   1.000
_cell.length_b   1.000
_cell.length_c   1.000
_cell.angle_alpha   90.00
_cell.angle_beta   90.00
_cell.angle_gamma   90.00
#
_symmetry.space_group_name_H-M   'P 1'
#
loop_
_entity.id
_entity.type
_entity.pdbx_description
1 polymer ?
#
loop_
_entity_poly.entity_id
_entity_poly.type
_entity_poly.pdbx_seq_one_letter_code
_entity_poly.pdbx_strand_id
1 'polypeptide(L)'
;MPGTGGRTNEEECRMSKSVSIQPPRVFPTFRYRDPAAMIEWLVKVFGFSIHARYGEGNEVAHAELALGSSIIMLGKAKDDEYGAMVGEPGEGGGKSVYIAVEDADLVHDRAVKIGAEILQGLTDRDYGSREFICRDPEGNVWSVGTYWPKAHEEA
;
A
#
# COMPACT_ATOMS: atom_id res chain seq x y z
N MET A 1 7.78 37.96 54.59
CA MET A 1 7.04 37.53 53.38
C MET A 1 7.70 36.27 52.81
N PRO A 2 7.21 35.07 53.13
CA PRO A 2 7.56 33.84 52.41
C PRO A 2 6.44 33.47 51.42
N GLY A 3 6.78 32.81 50.32
CA GLY A 3 5.81 32.33 49.32
C GLY A 3 6.45 31.75 48.07
N THR A 4 7.36 30.79 48.24
CA THR A 4 7.82 29.88 47.18
C THR A 4 6.68 28.93 46.83
N GLY A 5 6.26 28.93 45.57
CA GLY A 5 5.26 28.02 45.02
C GLY A 5 5.64 27.58 43.62
N GLY A 6 6.74 26.84 43.52
CA GLY A 6 7.08 26.10 42.30
C GLY A 6 6.01 25.05 42.05
N ARG A 7 5.10 25.33 41.12
CA ARG A 7 4.36 24.29 40.40
C ARG A 7 5.32 23.79 39.32
N THR A 8 6.02 22.74 39.71
CA THR A 8 7.06 22.01 39.00
C THR A 8 6.51 21.40 37.70
N ASN A 9 7.22 21.64 36.59
CA ASN A 9 7.79 20.75 35.56
C ASN A 9 7.27 19.30 35.34
N GLU A 10 6.38 18.77 36.16
CA GLU A 10 5.83 17.41 36.06
C GLU A 10 4.65 17.34 35.06
N GLU A 11 3.89 18.42 34.89
CA GLU A 11 2.83 18.49 33.85
C GLU A 11 3.42 18.62 32.43
N GLU A 12 4.50 19.38 32.24
CA GLU A 12 5.18 19.51 30.94
C GLU A 12 5.94 18.23 30.54
N CYS A 13 6.48 17.48 31.50
CA CYS A 13 7.17 16.22 31.24
C CYS A 13 6.20 15.10 30.80
N ARG A 14 4.88 15.28 31.00
CA ARG A 14 3.86 14.31 30.57
C ARG A 14 3.49 14.44 29.08
N MET A 15 3.91 15.50 28.39
CA MET A 15 3.46 15.85 27.03
C MET A 15 4.49 15.65 25.92
N SER A 16 5.62 15.00 26.18
CA SER A 16 6.59 14.64 25.12
C SER A 16 7.03 13.18 25.17
N LYS A 17 6.08 12.25 25.27
CA LYS A 17 6.34 10.93 24.67
C LYS A 17 6.20 11.09 23.17
N SER A 18 7.33 11.16 22.46
CA SER A 18 7.34 10.91 21.03
C SER A 18 6.66 9.56 20.82
N VAL A 19 5.44 9.56 20.29
CA VAL A 19 4.79 8.32 19.87
C VAL A 19 5.66 7.79 18.75
N SER A 20 6.43 6.73 19.02
CA SER A 20 7.13 6.01 17.96
C SER A 20 6.07 5.56 16.96
N ILE A 21 6.07 6.12 15.75
CA ILE A 21 5.18 5.67 14.69
C ILE A 21 5.56 4.22 14.38
N GLN A 22 4.72 3.29 14.82
CA GLN A 22 4.91 1.87 14.56
C GLN A 22 4.67 1.61 13.07
N PRO A 23 5.47 0.76 12.41
CA PRO A 23 5.19 0.36 11.04
C PRO A 23 3.86 -0.43 10.98
N PRO A 24 3.19 -0.46 9.82
CA PRO A 24 2.10 -1.38 9.57
C PRO A 24 2.50 -2.81 9.92
N ARG A 25 1.54 -3.58 10.45
CA ARG A 25 1.75 -4.99 10.84
C ARG A 25 1.06 -5.97 9.89
N VAL A 26 0.36 -5.46 8.88
CA VAL A 26 -0.35 -6.22 7.87
C VAL A 26 0.28 -5.90 6.52
N PHE A 27 0.72 -6.94 5.82
CA PHE A 27 1.40 -6.84 4.54
C PHE A 27 0.64 -7.70 3.53
N PRO A 28 -0.08 -7.10 2.56
CA PRO A 28 -0.62 -7.84 1.46
C PRO A 28 0.50 -8.58 0.73
N THR A 29 0.28 -9.89 0.48
CA THR A 29 1.24 -10.72 -0.24
C THR A 29 0.66 -11.16 -1.57
N PHE A 30 1.43 -10.98 -2.64
CA PHE A 30 1.01 -11.29 -4.00
C PHE A 30 1.87 -12.38 -4.62
N ARG A 31 1.24 -13.22 -5.42
CA ARG A 31 1.90 -14.11 -6.38
C ARG A 31 1.65 -13.58 -7.77
N TYR A 32 2.70 -13.54 -8.57
CA TYR A 32 2.68 -13.06 -9.94
C TYR A 32 3.34 -14.08 -10.87
N ARG A 33 2.82 -14.25 -12.07
CA ARG A 33 3.43 -15.03 -13.15
C ARG A 33 4.71 -14.36 -13.64
N ASP A 34 4.70 -13.03 -13.77
CA ASP A 34 5.86 -12.19 -14.08
C ASP A 34 6.05 -11.11 -12.99
N PRO A 35 6.65 -11.48 -11.84
CA PRO A 35 6.89 -10.54 -10.75
C PRO A 35 7.85 -9.40 -11.14
N ALA A 36 8.73 -9.59 -12.13
CA ALA A 36 9.66 -8.54 -12.55
C ALA A 36 8.92 -7.42 -13.30
N ALA A 37 8.09 -7.79 -14.28
CA ALA A 37 7.23 -6.85 -14.99
C ALA A 37 6.24 -6.16 -14.03
N MET A 38 5.69 -6.91 -13.07
CA MET A 38 4.77 -6.35 -12.08
C MET A 38 5.41 -5.36 -11.12
N ILE A 39 6.66 -5.58 -10.69
CA ILE A 39 7.40 -4.58 -9.91
C ILE A 39 7.51 -3.27 -10.71
N GLU A 40 7.92 -3.33 -11.99
CA GLU A 40 8.04 -2.12 -12.80
C GLU A 40 6.70 -1.40 -12.96
N TRP A 41 5.61 -2.15 -13.17
CA TRP A 41 4.27 -1.60 -13.30
C TRP A 41 3.83 -0.90 -12.01
N LEU A 42 3.98 -1.56 -10.85
CA LEU A 42 3.60 -1.02 -9.54
C LEU A 42 4.40 0.25 -9.19
N VAL A 43 5.68 0.30 -9.55
CA VAL A 43 6.52 1.50 -9.41
C VAL A 43 6.01 2.62 -10.33
N LYS A 44 5.73 2.33 -11.60
CA LYS A 44 5.33 3.35 -12.60
C LYS A 44 3.93 3.92 -12.35
N VAL A 45 2.97 3.11 -11.93
CA VAL A 45 1.58 3.55 -11.70
C VAL A 45 1.43 4.17 -10.32
N PHE A 46 1.65 3.36 -9.29
CA PHE A 46 1.33 3.73 -7.91
C PHE A 46 2.48 4.44 -7.20
N GLY A 47 3.68 4.49 -7.79
CA GLY A 47 4.82 5.17 -7.19
C GLY A 47 5.49 4.38 -6.06
N PHE A 48 5.32 3.05 -6.03
CA PHE A 48 6.08 2.21 -5.10
C PHE A 48 7.59 2.39 -5.30
N SER A 49 8.34 2.18 -4.22
CA SER A 49 9.80 2.05 -4.24
C SER A 49 10.21 0.62 -3.87
N ILE A 50 11.31 0.13 -4.44
CA ILE A 50 11.83 -1.20 -4.11
C ILE A 50 12.56 -1.10 -2.76
N HIS A 51 12.03 -1.73 -1.73
CA HIS A 51 12.66 -1.81 -0.42
C HIS A 51 13.68 -2.96 -0.36
N ALA A 52 13.27 -4.13 -0.86
CA ALA A 52 14.14 -5.29 -0.99
C ALA A 52 13.76 -6.10 -2.23
N ARG A 53 14.75 -6.74 -2.86
CA ARG A 53 14.55 -7.67 -3.98
C ARG A 53 15.58 -8.79 -3.89
N TYR A 54 15.10 -10.03 -3.88
CA TYR A 54 15.91 -11.24 -3.81
C TYR A 54 15.65 -12.10 -5.04
N GLY A 55 16.73 -12.52 -5.70
CA GLY A 55 16.73 -13.24 -6.97
C GLY A 55 17.85 -12.74 -7.90
N GLU A 56 18.05 -13.42 -9.02
CA GLU A 56 19.08 -13.07 -10.01
C GLU A 56 18.45 -12.74 -11.38
N GLY A 57 18.94 -11.70 -12.03
CA GLY A 57 18.42 -11.25 -13.32
C GLY A 57 16.91 -10.96 -13.25
N ASN A 58 16.15 -11.65 -14.10
CA ASN A 58 14.68 -11.50 -14.16
C ASN A 58 13.94 -12.37 -13.14
N GLU A 59 14.61 -13.28 -12.43
CA GLU A 59 13.98 -14.09 -11.40
C GLU A 59 13.76 -13.26 -10.13
N VAL A 60 12.54 -13.33 -9.58
CA VAL A 60 12.17 -12.71 -8.32
C VAL A 60 11.67 -13.79 -7.37
N ALA A 61 12.56 -14.21 -6.46
CA ALA A 61 12.20 -15.15 -5.41
C ALA A 61 11.32 -14.47 -4.35
N HIS A 62 11.66 -13.23 -4.01
CA HIS A 62 10.92 -12.37 -3.07
C HIS A 62 11.25 -10.91 -3.34
N ALA A 63 10.27 -10.02 -3.18
CA ALA A 63 10.48 -8.58 -3.19
C ALA A 63 9.53 -7.88 -2.22
N GLU A 64 9.99 -6.75 -1.71
CA GLU A 64 9.25 -5.88 -0.79
C GLU A 64 9.16 -4.51 -1.46
N LEU A 65 7.94 -4.01 -1.68
CA LEU A 65 7.70 -2.70 -2.26
C LEU A 65 7.08 -1.77 -1.22
N ALA A 66 7.70 -0.63 -0.99
CA ALA A 66 7.26 0.37 -0.02
C ALA A 66 6.49 1.52 -0.68
N LEU A 67 5.41 1.95 -0.03
CA LEU A 67 4.64 3.15 -0.37
C LEU A 67 4.23 3.84 0.93
N GLY A 68 4.83 5.00 1.19
CA GLY A 68 4.66 5.72 2.46
C GLY A 68 5.09 4.84 3.63
N SER A 69 4.16 4.59 4.56
CA SER A 69 4.39 3.69 5.70
C SER A 69 4.14 2.22 5.38
N SER A 70 3.51 1.88 4.26
CA SER A 70 3.06 0.53 3.92
C SER A 70 4.09 -0.23 3.08
N ILE A 71 4.11 -1.56 3.24
CA ILE A 71 4.86 -2.47 2.39
C ILE A 71 3.90 -3.53 1.84
N ILE A 72 4.06 -3.88 0.58
CA ILE A 72 3.54 -5.12 0.01
C ILE A 72 4.70 -6.08 -0.26
N MET A 73 4.44 -7.37 -0.15
CA MET A 73 5.43 -8.40 -0.45
C MET A 73 4.98 -9.21 -1.66
N LEU A 74 5.89 -9.58 -2.54
CA LEU A 74 5.54 -10.32 -3.73
C LEU A 74 6.63 -11.31 -4.15
N GLY A 75 6.23 -12.28 -4.97
CA GLY A 75 7.17 -13.21 -5.60
C GLY A 75 6.51 -14.02 -6.71
N LYS A 76 7.32 -14.81 -7.40
CA LYS A 76 6.84 -15.67 -8.49
C LYS A 76 5.79 -16.67 -8.00
N ALA A 77 4.73 -16.88 -8.78
CA ALA A 77 3.82 -18.00 -8.63
C ALA A 77 4.59 -19.31 -8.80
N LYS A 78 4.28 -20.31 -7.97
CA LYS A 78 4.98 -21.59 -7.96
C LYS A 78 3.95 -22.72 -7.86
N ASP A 79 4.21 -23.80 -8.57
CA ASP A 79 3.45 -25.05 -8.46
C ASP A 79 4.01 -25.87 -7.28
N ASP A 80 3.72 -25.40 -6.06
CA ASP A 80 4.09 -26.04 -4.80
C ASP A 80 2.89 -26.07 -3.83
N GLU A 81 3.04 -26.73 -2.68
CA GLU A 81 1.96 -26.86 -1.68
C GLU A 81 1.42 -25.49 -1.23
N TYR A 82 2.30 -24.48 -1.14
CA TYR A 82 1.91 -23.13 -0.76
C TYR A 82 1.19 -22.40 -1.92
N GLY A 83 1.66 -22.57 -3.16
CA GLY A 83 1.00 -22.08 -4.36
C GLY A 83 -0.41 -22.63 -4.54
N ALA A 84 -0.61 -23.92 -4.25
CA ALA A 84 -1.94 -24.55 -4.27
C ALA A 84 -2.91 -23.95 -3.22
N MET A 85 -2.41 -23.50 -2.07
CA MET A 85 -3.21 -22.82 -1.05
C MET A 85 -3.55 -21.37 -1.42
N VAL A 86 -2.63 -20.66 -2.07
CA VAL A 86 -2.80 -19.24 -2.46
C VAL A 86 -3.68 -19.09 -3.70
N GLY A 87 -3.58 -20.05 -4.64
CA GLY A 87 -4.23 -20.00 -5.95
C GLY A 87 -3.41 -19.24 -6.99
N GLU A 88 -3.86 -19.34 -8.24
CA GLU A 88 -3.23 -18.67 -9.38
C GLU A 88 -3.67 -17.20 -9.51
N PRO A 89 -2.80 -16.31 -10.04
CA PRO A 89 -3.19 -14.93 -10.36
C PRO A 89 -4.38 -14.92 -11.35
N GLY A 90 -5.43 -14.15 -11.07
CA GLY A 90 -6.58 -14.06 -11.98
C GLY A 90 -7.88 -13.60 -11.32
N GLU A 91 -8.93 -13.52 -12.14
CA GLU A 91 -10.20 -12.84 -11.81
C GLU A 91 -10.98 -13.47 -10.64
N GLY A 92 -10.74 -14.75 -10.34
CA GLY A 92 -11.47 -15.50 -9.30
C GLY A 92 -10.95 -15.30 -7.87
N GLY A 93 -9.91 -14.49 -7.67
CA GLY A 93 -9.14 -14.42 -6.42
C GLY A 93 -9.69 -13.50 -5.32
N GLY A 94 -10.81 -12.80 -5.52
CA GLY A 94 -11.64 -12.13 -4.48
C GLY A 94 -10.97 -11.10 -3.55
N LYS A 95 -9.70 -10.74 -3.76
CA LYS A 95 -8.94 -9.87 -2.86
C LYS A 95 -8.62 -8.56 -3.58
N SER A 96 -9.28 -7.48 -3.16
CA SER A 96 -8.93 -6.11 -3.57
C SER A 96 -8.05 -5.45 -2.52
N VAL A 97 -7.03 -4.71 -2.93
CA VAL A 97 -6.24 -3.87 -2.03
C VAL A 97 -6.58 -2.40 -2.27
N TYR A 98 -6.86 -1.68 -1.18
CA TYR A 98 -7.03 -0.23 -1.21
C TYR A 98 -5.67 0.45 -1.02
N ILE A 99 -5.35 1.41 -1.89
CA ILE A 99 -4.16 2.26 -1.78
C ILE A 99 -4.61 3.71 -1.57
N ALA A 100 -4.16 4.29 -0.45
CA ALA A 100 -4.28 5.72 -0.22
C ALA A 100 -3.17 6.47 -0.96
N VAL A 101 -3.54 7.49 -1.73
CA VAL A 101 -2.62 8.34 -2.50
C VAL A 101 -2.93 9.81 -2.27
N GLU A 102 -1.94 10.67 -2.47
CA GLU A 102 -2.16 12.12 -2.34
C GLU A 102 -3.02 12.70 -3.48
N ASP A 103 -2.87 12.15 -4.69
CA ASP A 103 -3.54 12.62 -5.90
C ASP A 103 -4.04 11.42 -6.73
N ALA A 104 -5.35 11.16 -6.66
CA ALA A 104 -5.97 10.06 -7.38
C ALA A 104 -6.04 10.29 -8.90
N ASP A 105 -6.19 11.54 -9.35
CA ASP A 105 -6.22 11.88 -10.77
C ASP A 105 -4.87 11.60 -11.43
N LEU A 106 -3.77 12.00 -10.79
CA LEU A 106 -2.42 11.75 -11.28
C LEU A 106 -2.12 10.25 -11.42
N VAL A 107 -2.55 9.45 -10.45
CA VAL A 107 -2.33 7.99 -10.47
C VAL A 107 -3.25 7.33 -11.51
N HIS A 108 -4.49 7.79 -11.64
CA HIS A 108 -5.40 7.34 -12.69
C HIS A 108 -4.83 7.61 -14.08
N ASP A 109 -4.32 8.82 -14.35
CA ASP A 109 -3.73 9.17 -15.64
C ASP A 109 -2.51 8.30 -15.98
N ARG A 110 -1.68 7.96 -14.99
CA ARG A 110 -0.59 7.00 -15.17
C ARG A 110 -1.10 5.61 -15.51
N ALA A 111 -2.11 5.13 -14.79
CA ALA A 111 -2.72 3.82 -15.02
C ALA A 111 -3.28 3.71 -16.45
N VAL A 112 -4.07 4.70 -16.88
CA VAL A 112 -4.61 4.79 -18.24
C VAL A 112 -3.48 4.82 -19.28
N LYS A 113 -2.46 5.67 -19.07
CA LYS A 113 -1.35 5.82 -20.02
C LYS A 113 -0.59 4.53 -20.28
N ILE A 114 -0.50 3.64 -19.30
CA ILE A 114 0.21 2.36 -19.45
C ILE A 114 -0.72 1.17 -19.72
N GLY A 115 -2.01 1.44 -20.02
CA GLY A 115 -2.96 0.44 -20.46
C GLY A 115 -3.57 -0.41 -19.35
N ALA A 116 -3.64 0.10 -18.11
CA ALA A 116 -4.42 -0.55 -17.06
C ALA A 116 -5.90 -0.62 -17.43
N GLU A 117 -6.57 -1.72 -17.07
CA GLU A 117 -8.02 -1.82 -17.23
C GLU A 117 -8.72 -1.04 -16.11
N ILE A 118 -9.44 0.03 -16.47
CA ILE A 118 -10.23 0.81 -15.50
C ILE A 118 -11.60 0.14 -15.33
N LEU A 119 -11.84 -0.41 -14.15
CA LEU A 119 -13.10 -1.09 -13.79
C LEU A 119 -14.15 -0.08 -13.30
N GLN A 120 -13.70 0.96 -12.62
CA GLN A 120 -14.52 2.12 -12.23
C GLN A 120 -13.68 3.38 -12.39
N GLY A 121 -14.18 4.36 -13.15
CA GLY A 121 -13.49 5.65 -13.33
C GLY A 121 -13.49 6.53 -12.09
N LEU A 122 -12.77 7.65 -12.16
CA LEU A 122 -12.68 8.65 -11.09
C LEU A 122 -14.06 9.08 -10.59
N THR A 123 -14.28 8.92 -9.30
CA THR A 123 -15.56 9.16 -8.62
C THR A 123 -15.30 9.85 -7.30
N ASP A 124 -15.99 10.97 -7.04
CA ASP A 124 -16.01 11.60 -5.72
C ASP A 124 -16.98 10.84 -4.81
N ARG A 125 -16.53 10.49 -3.61
CA ARG A 125 -17.27 9.73 -2.61
C ARG A 125 -17.89 10.68 -1.57
N ASP A 126 -18.96 10.22 -0.93
CA ASP A 126 -19.69 10.95 0.11
C ASP A 126 -18.85 11.22 1.37
N TYR A 127 -17.88 10.36 1.67
CA TYR A 127 -16.87 10.55 2.72
C TYR A 127 -15.66 11.41 2.29
N GLY A 128 -15.77 12.15 1.19
CA GLY A 128 -14.78 13.15 0.76
C GLY A 128 -13.55 12.59 0.04
N SER A 129 -13.51 11.28 -0.23
CA SER A 129 -12.46 10.64 -1.01
C SER A 129 -12.70 10.83 -2.51
N ARG A 130 -11.62 10.96 -3.27
CA ARG A 130 -11.64 10.85 -4.74
C ARG A 130 -10.98 9.55 -5.14
N GLU A 131 -11.70 8.71 -5.89
CA GLU A 131 -11.31 7.30 -6.05
C GLU A 131 -11.52 6.76 -7.46
N PHE A 132 -10.77 5.72 -7.81
CA PHE A 132 -11.03 4.88 -8.98
C PHE A 132 -10.68 3.41 -8.67
N ILE A 133 -11.13 2.49 -9.52
CA ILE A 133 -10.82 1.06 -9.42
C ILE A 133 -10.22 0.60 -10.74
N CYS A 134 -9.08 -0.07 -10.67
CA CYS A 134 -8.42 -0.66 -11.84
C CYS A 134 -7.97 -2.10 -11.60
N ARG A 135 -7.70 -2.80 -12.69
CA ARG A 135 -7.07 -4.12 -12.69
C ARG A 135 -5.62 -4.01 -13.16
N ASP A 136 -4.72 -4.71 -12.47
CA ASP A 136 -3.34 -4.86 -12.94
C ASP A 136 -3.23 -5.90 -14.07
N PRO A 137 -2.08 -5.96 -14.79
CA PRO A 137 -1.89 -6.89 -15.92
C PRO A 137 -2.08 -8.37 -15.60
N GLU A 138 -2.03 -8.76 -14.32
CA GLU A 138 -2.18 -10.14 -13.86
C GLU A 138 -3.54 -10.43 -13.23
N GLY A 139 -4.41 -9.43 -13.18
CA GLY A 139 -5.80 -9.58 -12.82
C GLY A 139 -6.18 -9.14 -11.41
N ASN A 140 -5.25 -8.60 -10.61
CA ASN A 140 -5.57 -8.13 -9.27
C ASN A 140 -6.33 -6.81 -9.33
N VAL A 141 -7.32 -6.66 -8.44
CA VAL A 141 -8.13 -5.45 -8.34
C VAL A 141 -7.54 -4.50 -7.31
N TRP A 142 -7.36 -3.25 -7.72
CA TRP A 142 -6.85 -2.17 -6.90
C TRP A 142 -7.91 -1.08 -6.79
N SER A 143 -8.26 -0.73 -5.55
CA SER A 143 -9.03 0.48 -5.26
C SER A 143 -8.05 1.56 -4.85
N VAL A 144 -8.13 2.73 -5.47
CA VAL A 144 -7.18 3.82 -5.23
C VAL A 144 -7.96 5.04 -4.85
N GLY A 145 -7.56 5.70 -3.75
CA GLY A 145 -8.31 6.84 -3.23
C GLY A 145 -7.50 7.79 -2.38
N THR A 146 -8.06 8.97 -2.11
CA THR A 146 -7.43 9.99 -1.27
C THR A 146 -7.76 9.87 0.22
N TYR A 147 -8.72 9.01 0.59
CA TYR A 147 -9.01 8.72 1.99
C TYR A 147 -7.91 7.89 2.64
N TRP A 148 -7.32 8.40 3.72
CA TRP A 148 -6.17 7.82 4.40
C TRP A 148 -6.36 7.81 5.93
N PRO A 149 -7.13 6.86 6.48
CA PRO A 149 -7.32 6.76 7.91
C PRO A 149 -6.04 6.26 8.61
N LYS A 150 -5.79 6.74 9.83
CA LYS A 150 -4.70 6.26 10.68
C LYS A 150 -5.27 5.49 11.86
N ALA A 151 -4.66 4.35 12.18
CA ALA A 151 -5.16 3.43 13.21
C ALA A 151 -5.22 4.02 14.65
N HIS A 152 -4.65 5.20 14.88
CA HIS A 152 -4.65 5.88 16.18
C HIS A 152 -5.49 7.17 16.19
N GLU A 153 -6.13 7.50 15.07
CA GLU A 153 -7.05 8.63 14.94
C GLU A 153 -8.50 8.13 15.07
N GLU A 154 -9.42 9.01 15.46
CA GLU A 154 -10.85 8.70 15.44
C GLU A 154 -11.34 8.56 13.99
N ALA A 155 -12.36 7.71 13.79
CA ALA A 155 -12.95 7.42 12.48
C ALA A 155 -13.94 8.50 12.05
#